data_AF-A0A0M3UAL5-F1
#
_entry.id   AF-A0A0M3UAL5-F1
#
_cell.length_a   1.000
_cell.length_b   1.000
_cell.length_c   1.000
_cell.angle_alpha   90.00
_cell.angle_beta   90.00
_cell.angle_gamma   90.00
#
_symmetry.space_group_name_H-M   'P 1'
#
loop_
_entity.id
_entity.type
_entity.pdbx_description
1 polymer ?
#
loop_
_entity_poly.entity_id
_entity_poly.type
_entity_poly.pdbx_seq_one_letter_code
_entity_poly.pdbx_strand_id
1 'polypeptide(L)'
;MSPPAAPHYWERLSGLGKGSLYGAFGDKQSLFLRVLREYDRANDRMLRTWLEQADRAIEVIRGFVTGPVRDPSGEQARRGCLLANTAMELSVSVSEVAAEARRSYASTTSVLLEAVRRSQGEGDVAPHLDPDRTARAVLAGQLGLIVLGRVGQDPATLSALAETLLDGLLPAP
;
A
#
# COMPACT_ATOMS: atom_id res chain seq x y z
N MET A 1 -13.87 -10.65 -15.78
CA MET A 1 -14.39 -9.70 -16.78
C MET A 1 -15.10 -8.59 -16.02
N SER A 2 -14.45 -7.43 -15.82
CA SER A 2 -15.15 -6.28 -15.22
C SER A 2 -16.27 -5.86 -16.18
N PRO A 3 -17.47 -5.53 -15.69
CA PRO A 3 -18.54 -5.06 -16.57
C PRO A 3 -18.07 -3.77 -17.26
N PRO A 4 -18.40 -3.56 -18.54
CA PRO A 4 -18.15 -2.28 -19.19
C PRO A 4 -18.86 -1.22 -18.36
N ALA A 5 -18.13 -0.18 -17.94
CA ALA A 5 -18.70 0.94 -17.21
C ALA A 5 -19.88 1.48 -18.03
N ALA A 6 -21.10 1.22 -17.56
CA ALA A 6 -22.32 1.61 -18.26
C ALA A 6 -22.26 3.12 -18.59
N PRO A 7 -22.85 3.57 -19.71
CA PRO A 7 -23.01 5.00 -19.97
C PRO A 7 -23.59 5.67 -18.70
N HIS A 8 -23.00 6.81 -18.31
CA HIS A 8 -23.37 7.59 -17.12
C HIS A 8 -22.99 7.00 -15.75
N TYR A 9 -22.16 5.95 -15.66
CA TYR A 9 -21.71 5.41 -14.36
C TYR A 9 -21.11 6.47 -13.43
N TRP A 10 -20.26 7.35 -13.97
CA TRP A 10 -19.60 8.41 -13.21
C TRP A 10 -20.53 9.56 -12.84
N GLU A 11 -21.51 9.87 -13.67
CA GLU A 11 -22.51 10.92 -13.38
C GLU A 11 -23.39 10.49 -12.21
N ARG A 12 -23.74 9.21 -12.14
CA ARG A 12 -24.49 8.64 -11.00
C ARG A 12 -23.67 8.58 -9.70
N LEU A 13 -22.36 8.37 -9.77
CA LEU A 13 -21.50 8.28 -8.59
C LEU A 13 -21.01 9.64 -8.09
N SER A 14 -20.68 10.56 -8.99
CA SER A 14 -20.09 11.87 -8.64
C SER A 14 -21.10 13.01 -8.61
N GLY A 15 -22.28 12.83 -9.21
CA GLY A 15 -23.25 13.91 -9.43
C GLY A 15 -22.83 14.94 -10.48
N LEU A 16 -21.70 14.74 -11.17
CA LEU A 16 -21.14 15.67 -12.14
C LEU A 16 -21.30 15.16 -13.57
N GLY A 17 -21.81 16.00 -14.47
CA GLY A 17 -21.81 15.74 -15.91
C GLY A 17 -20.39 15.73 -16.51
N LYS A 18 -20.17 15.00 -17.61
CA LYS A 18 -18.85 14.89 -18.28
C LYS A 18 -18.18 16.25 -18.54
N GLY A 19 -18.94 17.26 -18.98
CA GLY A 19 -18.44 18.60 -19.27
C GLY A 19 -17.89 19.32 -18.02
N SER A 20 -18.57 19.21 -16.87
CA SER A 20 -18.12 19.80 -15.61
C SER A 20 -16.87 19.10 -15.07
N LEU A 21 -16.79 17.78 -15.25
CA LEU A 21 -15.67 16.97 -14.81
C LEU A 21 -14.40 17.29 -15.61
N TYR A 22 -14.48 17.34 -16.95
CA TYR A 22 -13.35 17.76 -17.77
C TYR A 22 -13.04 19.26 -17.65
N GLY A 23 -14.05 20.11 -17.41
CA GLY A 23 -13.82 21.51 -17.09
C GLY A 23 -13.01 21.73 -15.81
N ALA A 24 -13.21 20.89 -14.79
CA ALA A 24 -12.49 20.98 -13.52
C ALA A 24 -11.12 20.30 -13.50
N PHE A 25 -10.94 19.23 -14.30
CA PHE A 25 -9.74 18.37 -14.23
C PHE A 25 -8.96 18.25 -15.54
N GLY A 26 -9.41 18.92 -16.60
CA GLY A 26 -8.83 18.82 -17.94
C GLY A 26 -9.25 17.52 -18.62
N ASP A 27 -8.51 16.44 -18.35
CA ASP A 27 -8.67 15.15 -19.00
C ASP A 27 -8.72 13.98 -17.99
N LYS A 28 -9.00 12.78 -18.50
CA LYS A 28 -9.14 11.57 -17.67
C LYS A 28 -7.83 11.18 -16.97
N GLN A 29 -6.68 11.33 -17.63
CA GLN A 29 -5.38 11.01 -17.07
C GLN A 29 -5.01 12.00 -15.97
N SER A 30 -5.24 13.29 -16.20
CA SER A 30 -5.03 14.35 -15.21
C SER A 30 -5.89 14.14 -13.95
N LEU A 31 -7.17 13.80 -14.12
CA LEU A 31 -8.03 13.41 -12.99
C LEU A 31 -7.50 12.17 -12.27
N PHE A 32 -7.15 11.11 -13.01
CA PHE A 32 -6.66 9.86 -12.44
C PHE A 32 -5.39 10.06 -11.61
N LEU A 33 -4.40 10.79 -12.14
CA LEU A 33 -3.15 11.09 -11.42
C LEU A 33 -3.41 11.91 -10.16
N ARG A 34 -4.42 12.80 -10.17
CA ARG A 34 -4.82 13.55 -8.97
C ARG A 34 -5.41 12.64 -7.90
N VAL A 35 -6.29 11.70 -8.28
CA VAL A 35 -6.85 10.71 -7.36
C VAL A 35 -5.76 9.80 -6.80
N LEU A 36 -4.85 9.32 -7.66
CA LEU A 36 -3.73 8.48 -7.26
C LEU A 36 -2.83 9.17 -6.21
N ARG A 37 -2.48 10.44 -6.45
CA ARG A 37 -1.69 11.26 -5.53
C ARG A 37 -2.38 11.48 -4.20
N GLU A 38 -3.69 11.74 -4.21
CA GLU A 38 -4.39 11.99 -2.96
C GLU A 38 -4.59 10.71 -2.15
N TYR A 39 -4.85 9.58 -2.83
CA TYR A 39 -4.82 8.26 -2.21
C TYR A 39 -3.47 7.97 -1.56
N ASP A 40 -2.37 8.21 -2.28
CA ASP A 40 -1.02 7.99 -1.78
C ASP A 40 -0.71 8.86 -0.55
N ARG A 41 -0.97 10.17 -0.63
CA ARG A 41 -0.77 11.10 0.49
C ARG A 41 -1.60 10.73 1.72
N ALA A 42 -2.82 10.26 1.53
CA ALA A 42 -3.66 9.80 2.64
C ALA A 42 -3.04 8.59 3.35
N ASN A 43 -2.52 7.61 2.58
CA ASN A 43 -1.86 6.44 3.16
C ASN A 43 -0.54 6.80 3.85
N ASP A 44 0.27 7.69 3.26
CA ASP A 44 1.52 8.13 3.87
C ASP A 44 1.27 8.85 5.20
N ARG A 45 0.30 9.79 5.24
CA ARG A 45 -0.12 10.47 6.48
C ARG A 45 -0.60 9.48 7.53
N MET A 46 -1.42 8.50 7.12
CA MET A 46 -1.94 7.47 8.01
C MET A 46 -0.81 6.64 8.62
N LEU A 47 0.15 6.16 7.80
CA LEU A 47 1.26 5.35 8.28
C LEU A 47 2.19 6.12 9.22
N ARG A 48 2.48 7.39 8.91
CA ARG A 48 3.27 8.28 9.77
C ARG A 48 2.58 8.52 11.11
N THR A 49 1.30 8.89 11.08
CA THR A 49 0.51 9.11 12.29
C THR A 49 0.45 7.86 13.15
N TRP A 50 0.31 6.69 12.53
CA TRP A 50 0.32 5.42 13.24
C TRP A 50 1.65 5.17 13.95
N LEU A 51 2.79 5.43 13.28
CA LEU A 51 4.10 5.30 13.91
C LEU A 51 4.31 6.29 15.06
N GLU A 52 3.89 7.54 14.87
CA GLU A 52 3.98 8.59 15.90
C GLU A 52 3.18 8.24 17.16
N GLN A 53 2.01 7.60 16.99
CA GLN A 53 1.08 7.28 18.08
C GLN A 53 1.27 5.88 18.68
N ALA A 54 2.08 5.02 18.05
CA ALA A 54 2.25 3.65 18.53
C ALA A 54 3.03 3.60 19.84
N ASP A 55 2.54 2.80 20.79
CA ASP A 55 3.28 2.48 22.02
C ASP A 55 4.54 1.65 21.73
N ARG A 56 4.42 0.71 20.77
CA ARG A 56 5.51 -0.15 20.27
C ARG A 56 5.58 -0.06 18.76
N ALA A 57 6.76 0.20 18.22
CA ALA A 57 6.94 0.38 16.78
C ALA A 57 6.75 -0.93 15.99
N ILE A 58 6.96 -2.08 16.63
CA ILE A 58 6.80 -3.38 15.97
C ILE A 58 5.35 -3.61 15.52
N GLU A 59 4.38 -3.08 16.25
CA GLU A 59 2.95 -3.20 15.92
C GLU A 59 2.59 -2.46 14.63
N VAL A 60 3.30 -1.37 14.32
CA VAL A 60 3.15 -0.63 13.07
C VAL A 60 3.64 -1.48 11.90
N ILE A 61 4.78 -2.17 12.07
CA ILE A 61 5.33 -3.04 11.03
C ILE A 61 4.43 -4.26 10.81
N ARG A 62 4.04 -4.94 11.89
CA ARG A 62 3.09 -6.08 11.85
C ARG A 62 1.79 -5.67 11.20
N GLY A 63 1.26 -4.52 11.60
CA GLY A 63 0.01 -4.00 11.09
C GLY A 63 0.08 -3.53 9.63
N PHE A 64 1.22 -2.99 9.19
CA PHE A 64 1.50 -2.70 7.78
C PHE A 64 1.44 -4.00 6.96
N VAL A 65 2.27 -5.00 7.31
CA VAL A 65 2.35 -6.28 6.58
C VAL A 65 1.02 -7.03 6.55
N THR A 66 0.29 -7.06 7.68
CA THR A 66 -1.00 -7.75 7.77
C THR A 66 -2.16 -6.96 7.17
N GLY A 67 -2.01 -5.65 6.96
CA GLY A 67 -3.05 -4.76 6.45
C GLY A 67 -3.82 -5.30 5.23
N PRO A 68 -3.13 -5.77 4.17
CA PRO A 68 -3.81 -6.32 2.98
C PRO A 68 -4.63 -7.60 3.23
N VAL A 69 -4.41 -8.30 4.33
CA VAL A 69 -4.95 -9.65 4.60
C VAL A 69 -5.86 -9.69 5.84
N ARG A 70 -6.10 -8.54 6.48
CA ARG A 70 -6.92 -8.42 7.71
C ARG A 70 -8.41 -8.72 7.52
N ASP A 71 -8.92 -8.63 6.29
CA ASP A 71 -10.33 -8.87 5.98
C ASP A 71 -10.58 -10.37 5.71
N PRO A 72 -11.31 -11.09 6.60
CA PRO A 72 -11.57 -12.52 6.44
C PRO A 72 -12.39 -12.87 5.19
N SER A 73 -13.17 -11.92 4.66
CA SER A 73 -13.91 -12.13 3.41
C SER A 73 -13.01 -12.12 2.16
N GLY A 74 -11.76 -11.65 2.33
CA GLY A 74 -10.80 -11.42 1.27
C GLY A 74 -11.20 -10.31 0.29
N GLU A 75 -12.27 -9.55 0.54
CA GLU A 75 -12.71 -8.51 -0.38
C GLU A 75 -11.67 -7.39 -0.49
N GLN A 76 -11.12 -6.94 0.63
CA GLN A 76 -10.04 -5.95 0.63
C GLN A 76 -8.78 -6.48 -0.07
N ALA A 77 -8.39 -7.73 0.20
CA ALA A 77 -7.26 -8.38 -0.46
C ALA A 77 -7.45 -8.43 -1.99
N ARG A 78 -8.68 -8.74 -2.46
CA ARG A 78 -9.04 -8.75 -3.88
C ARG A 78 -9.06 -7.36 -4.52
N ARG A 79 -9.27 -6.27 -3.76
CA ARG A 79 -9.15 -4.89 -4.25
C ARG A 79 -7.68 -4.47 -4.39
N GLY A 80 -6.85 -4.85 -3.41
CA GLY A 80 -5.43 -4.51 -3.37
C GLY A 80 -5.17 -3.02 -3.09
N CYS A 81 -3.94 -2.57 -3.37
CA CYS A 81 -3.53 -1.18 -3.25
C CYS A 81 -3.66 -0.47 -4.60
N LEU A 82 -4.35 0.69 -4.64
CA LEU A 82 -4.55 1.45 -5.89
C LEU A 82 -3.21 1.80 -6.54
N LEU A 83 -2.23 2.25 -5.75
CA LEU A 83 -0.91 2.59 -6.26
C LEU A 83 -0.15 1.37 -6.78
N ALA A 84 -0.14 0.26 -6.03
CA ALA A 84 0.55 -0.96 -6.46
C ALA A 84 -0.03 -1.50 -7.77
N ASN A 85 -1.36 -1.60 -7.86
CA ASN A 85 -2.04 -2.05 -9.07
C ASN A 85 -1.71 -1.14 -10.26
N THR A 86 -1.78 0.18 -10.06
CA THR A 86 -1.49 1.17 -11.10
C THR A 86 -0.04 1.10 -11.55
N ALA A 87 0.90 0.95 -10.61
CA ALA A 87 2.33 0.84 -10.92
C ALA A 87 2.63 -0.41 -11.74
N MET A 88 2.03 -1.56 -11.42
CA MET A 88 2.20 -2.80 -12.18
C MET A 88 1.66 -2.69 -13.60
N GLU A 89 0.54 -2.00 -13.80
CA GLU A 89 -0.12 -1.93 -15.11
C GLU A 89 0.45 -0.82 -16.00
N LEU A 90 0.77 0.35 -15.43
CA LEU A 90 1.00 1.57 -16.22
C LEU A 90 2.42 2.16 -16.09
N SER A 91 3.30 1.66 -15.21
CA SER A 91 4.61 2.31 -15.00
C SER A 91 5.53 2.28 -16.22
N VAL A 92 5.35 1.32 -17.13
CA VAL A 92 6.14 1.24 -18.37
C VAL A 92 5.68 2.26 -19.41
N SER A 93 4.38 2.56 -19.46
CA SER A 93 3.77 3.42 -20.49
C SER A 93 3.47 4.85 -20.02
N VAL A 94 3.36 5.08 -18.71
CA VAL A 94 3.02 6.38 -18.11
C VAL A 94 4.10 6.76 -17.09
N SER A 95 5.00 7.65 -17.51
CA SER A 95 6.18 8.05 -16.73
C SER A 95 5.83 8.64 -15.36
N GLU A 96 4.72 9.38 -15.29
CA GLU A 96 4.23 10.03 -14.09
C GLU A 96 3.75 9.03 -13.04
N VAL A 97 3.18 7.89 -13.46
CA VAL A 97 2.83 6.78 -12.56
C VAL A 97 4.11 6.18 -11.96
N ALA A 98 5.12 5.93 -12.79
CA ALA A 98 6.39 5.38 -12.33
C ALA A 98 7.11 6.34 -11.37
N ALA A 99 7.04 7.64 -11.63
CA ALA A 99 7.57 8.66 -10.72
C ALA A 99 6.81 8.70 -9.40
N GLU A 100 5.48 8.63 -9.42
CA GLU A 100 4.64 8.59 -8.22
C GLU A 100 4.95 7.37 -7.36
N ALA A 101 4.97 6.18 -7.96
CA ALA A 101 5.25 4.93 -7.26
C ALA A 101 6.64 4.95 -6.61
N ARG A 102 7.68 5.43 -7.31
CA ARG A 102 9.03 5.56 -6.74
C ARG A 102 9.06 6.48 -5.53
N ARG A 103 8.39 7.65 -5.60
CA ARG A 103 8.33 8.59 -4.47
C ARG A 103 7.58 7.98 -3.28
N SER A 104 6.41 7.39 -3.51
CA SER A 104 5.61 6.76 -2.47
C SER A 104 6.35 5.63 -1.76
N TYR A 105 6.97 4.73 -2.53
CA TYR A 105 7.71 3.59 -1.98
C TYR A 105 8.95 4.05 -1.20
N ALA A 106 9.63 5.10 -1.64
CA ALA A 106 10.71 5.72 -0.86
C ALA A 106 10.19 6.35 0.45
N SER A 107 9.03 7.01 0.42
CA SER A 107 8.40 7.58 1.60
C SER A 107 8.01 6.50 2.61
N THR A 108 7.28 5.48 2.15
CA THR A 108 6.89 4.31 2.96
C THR A 108 8.11 3.60 3.54
N THR A 109 9.17 3.37 2.74
CA THR A 109 10.41 2.75 3.22
C THR A 109 11.06 3.59 4.33
N SER A 110 10.99 4.91 4.24
CA SER A 110 11.55 5.79 5.27
C SER A 110 10.81 5.66 6.60
N VAL A 111 9.47 5.54 6.58
CA VAL A 111 8.66 5.31 7.78
C VAL A 111 8.94 3.92 8.37
N LEU A 112 9.06 2.89 7.52
CA LEU A 112 9.40 1.54 7.96
C LEU A 112 10.81 1.46 8.55
N LEU A 113 11.78 2.19 7.98
CA LEU A 113 13.13 2.30 8.52
C LEU A 113 13.13 2.89 9.93
N GLU A 114 12.36 3.95 10.15
CA GLU A 114 12.18 4.54 11.47
C GLU A 114 11.54 3.55 12.45
N ALA A 115 10.49 2.85 12.02
CA ALA A 115 9.84 1.82 12.81
C ALA A 115 10.81 0.70 13.21
N VAL A 116 11.61 0.17 12.27
CA VAL A 116 12.58 -0.90 12.55
C VAL A 116 13.63 -0.44 13.55
N ARG A 117 14.19 0.76 13.38
CA ARG A 117 15.18 1.31 14.33
C ARG A 117 14.60 1.49 15.72
N ARG A 118 13.37 2.00 15.80
CA ARG A 118 12.65 2.16 17.06
C ARG A 118 12.39 0.80 17.72
N SER A 119 11.94 -0.21 16.96
CA SER A 119 11.75 -1.58 17.44
C SER A 119 13.05 -2.24 17.94
N GLN A 120 14.20 -1.97 17.31
CA GLN A 120 15.49 -2.42 17.81
C GLN A 120 15.85 -1.77 19.15
N GLY A 121 15.64 -0.45 19.29
CA GLY A 121 15.84 0.25 20.57
C GLY A 121 14.86 -0.17 21.66
N GLU A 122 13.67 -0.60 21.27
CA GLU A 122 12.62 -1.13 22.14
C GLU A 122 12.83 -2.59 22.55
N GLY A 123 13.75 -3.31 21.91
CA GLY A 123 14.05 -4.72 22.18
C GLY A 123 13.09 -5.72 21.50
N ASP A 124 12.30 -5.29 20.52
CA ASP A 124 11.37 -6.16 19.79
C ASP A 124 12.01 -6.82 18.55
N VAL A 125 13.09 -6.23 18.03
CA VAL A 125 13.76 -6.68 16.80
C VAL A 125 15.25 -6.86 17.07
N ALA A 126 15.83 -7.94 16.55
CA ALA A 126 17.22 -8.26 16.76
C ALA A 126 18.17 -7.12 16.28
N PRO A 127 19.17 -6.73 17.10
CA PRO A 127 20.02 -5.56 16.82
C PRO A 127 21.04 -5.79 15.70
N HIS A 128 21.23 -7.05 15.26
CA HIS A 128 22.17 -7.40 14.19
C HIS A 128 21.59 -7.20 12.78
N LEU A 129 20.28 -6.94 12.66
CA LEU A 129 19.65 -6.68 11.36
C LEU A 129 20.03 -5.29 10.85
N ASP A 130 20.30 -5.20 9.55
CA ASP A 130 20.43 -3.91 8.86
C ASP A 130 19.04 -3.29 8.69
N PRO A 131 18.75 -2.13 9.32
CA PRO A 131 17.41 -1.61 9.35
C PRO A 131 16.91 -1.07 7.99
N ASP A 132 17.81 -0.62 7.10
CA ASP A 132 17.41 -0.19 5.74
C ASP A 132 17.06 -1.39 4.88
N ARG A 133 17.85 -2.46 4.94
CA ARG A 133 17.56 -3.71 4.23
C ARG A 133 16.27 -4.34 4.73
N THR A 134 16.05 -4.37 6.04
CA THR A 134 14.83 -4.90 6.65
C THR A 134 13.60 -4.08 6.23
N ALA A 135 13.65 -2.74 6.28
CA ALA A 135 12.54 -1.90 5.86
C ALA A 135 12.15 -2.11 4.38
N ARG A 136 13.15 -2.24 3.49
CA ARG A 136 12.91 -2.55 2.07
C ARG A 136 12.30 -3.94 1.88
N ALA A 137 12.78 -4.93 2.64
CA ALA A 137 12.26 -6.29 2.58
C ALA A 137 10.81 -6.36 3.09
N VAL A 138 10.47 -5.62 4.14
CA VAL A 138 9.09 -5.48 4.65
C VAL A 138 8.16 -4.89 3.58
N LEU A 139 8.57 -3.79 2.92
CA LEU A 139 7.81 -3.21 1.82
C LEU A 139 7.60 -4.23 0.68
N ALA A 140 8.67 -4.92 0.28
CA ALA A 140 8.60 -5.93 -0.78
C ALA A 140 7.66 -7.09 -0.40
N GLY A 141 7.72 -7.57 0.84
CA GLY A 141 6.84 -8.60 1.37
C GLY A 141 5.37 -8.20 1.30
N GLN A 142 5.04 -6.97 1.74
CA GLN A 142 3.67 -6.47 1.64
C GLN A 142 3.19 -6.35 0.19
N LEU A 143 4.03 -5.85 -0.72
CA LEU A 143 3.68 -5.77 -2.14
C LEU A 143 3.40 -7.16 -2.71
N GLY A 144 4.17 -8.19 -2.30
CA GLY A 144 3.89 -9.58 -2.63
C GLY A 144 2.51 -10.05 -2.14
N LEU A 145 2.17 -9.78 -0.87
CA LEU A 145 0.85 -10.11 -0.30
C LEU A 145 -0.29 -9.43 -1.06
N ILE A 146 -0.13 -8.16 -1.45
CA ILE A 146 -1.12 -7.41 -2.24
C ILE A 146 -1.35 -8.09 -3.59
N VAL A 147 -0.28 -8.51 -4.28
CA VAL A 147 -0.38 -9.20 -5.58
C VAL A 147 -1.08 -10.54 -5.44
N LEU A 148 -0.69 -11.34 -4.43
CA LEU A 148 -1.28 -12.64 -4.17
C LEU A 148 -2.77 -12.53 -3.78
N GLY A 149 -3.14 -11.55 -2.96
CA GLY A 149 -4.53 -11.24 -2.65
C GLY A 149 -5.34 -10.84 -3.88
N ARG A 150 -4.75 -10.05 -4.77
CA ARG A 150 -5.39 -9.57 -6.00
C ARG A 150 -5.77 -10.69 -6.97
N VAL A 151 -4.99 -11.77 -7.00
CA VAL A 151 -5.25 -12.98 -7.82
C VAL A 151 -6.16 -14.00 -7.13
N GLY A 152 -6.67 -13.69 -5.93
CA GLY A 152 -7.65 -14.51 -5.23
C GLY A 152 -7.05 -15.67 -4.44
N GLN A 153 -5.80 -15.54 -3.96
CA GLN A 153 -5.28 -16.47 -2.96
C GLN A 153 -6.17 -16.50 -1.72
N ASP A 154 -6.23 -17.66 -1.09
CA ASP A 154 -7.05 -17.90 0.10
C ASP A 154 -6.61 -16.97 1.26
N PRO A 155 -7.54 -16.29 1.95
CA PRO A 155 -7.20 -15.38 3.05
C PRO A 155 -6.42 -16.02 4.19
N ALA A 156 -6.68 -17.29 4.52
CA ALA A 156 -5.93 -17.99 5.58
C ALA A 156 -4.49 -18.27 5.13
N THR A 157 -4.30 -18.64 3.87
CA THR A 157 -2.97 -18.80 3.25
C THR A 157 -2.18 -17.48 3.26
N LEU A 158 -2.82 -16.38 2.88
CA LEU A 158 -2.20 -15.05 2.89
C LEU A 158 -1.83 -14.60 4.30
N SER A 159 -2.68 -14.89 5.29
CA SER A 159 -2.39 -14.60 6.70
C SER A 159 -1.19 -15.40 7.21
N ALA A 160 -1.14 -16.71 6.92
CA ALA A 160 0.00 -17.55 7.29
C ALA A 160 1.32 -17.08 6.62
N LEU A 161 1.24 -16.62 5.38
CA LEU A 161 2.39 -16.05 4.68
C LEU A 161 2.84 -14.72 5.30
N ALA A 162 1.90 -13.87 5.72
CA ALA A 162 2.22 -12.63 6.42
C ALA A 162 2.96 -12.89 7.73
N GLU A 163 2.51 -13.85 8.54
CA GLU A 163 3.22 -14.25 9.77
C GLU A 163 4.61 -14.83 9.46
N THR A 164 4.73 -15.70 8.44
CA THR A 164 6.03 -16.24 8.01
C THR A 164 7.01 -15.14 7.60
N LEU A 165 6.52 -14.12 6.88
CA LEU A 165 7.33 -12.96 6.51
C LEU A 165 7.76 -12.17 7.75
N LEU A 166 6.86 -11.95 8.71
CA LEU A 166 7.17 -11.22 9.94
C LEU A 166 8.22 -11.97 10.78
N ASP A 167 8.06 -13.27 10.97
CA ASP A 167 9.00 -14.09 11.74
C ASP A 167 10.39 -14.13 11.11
N GLY A 168 10.46 -14.19 9.77
CA GLY A 168 11.73 -14.22 9.05
C GLY A 168 12.42 -12.85 8.94
N LEU A 169 11.65 -11.77 8.80
CA LEU A 169 12.18 -10.42 8.60
C LEU A 169 12.45 -9.67 9.91
N LEU A 170 11.76 -10.04 10.99
CA LEU A 170 11.79 -9.37 12.29
C LEU A 170 11.97 -10.38 13.42
N PRO A 171 13.03 -11.21 13.41
CA PRO A 171 13.31 -12.08 14.53
C PRO A 171 13.47 -11.26 15.81
N ALA A 172 12.88 -11.78 16.90
CA ALA A 172 13.15 -11.27 18.23
C ALA A 172 14.65 -11.39 18.57
N PRO A 173 15.17 -10.54 19.49
CA PRO A 173 16.58 -10.58 19.90
C PRO A 173 17.07 -11.93 20.43
#